data_AF-A0A2T0QZD2-F1
#
_entry.id   AF-A0A2T0QZD2-F1
#
_cell.length_a   1.000
_cell.length_b   1.000
_cell.length_c   1.000
_cell.angle_alpha   90.00
_cell.angle_beta   90.00
_cell.angle_gamma   90.00
#
_symmetry.space_group_name_H-M   'P 1'
#
loop_
_entity.id
_entity.type
_entity.pdbx_description
1 polymer ?
#
loop_
_entity_poly.entity_id
_entity_poly.type
_entity_poly.pdbx_seq_one_letter_code
_entity_poly.pdbx_strand_id
1 'polypeptide(L)'
;MGVPGTDVAVETADVALVGDDRRRLSQLRDLGDRTPSLIRQGYGASIAVNGVGLAPGAAGALSPVLVAIAHNASSVFVVVDSARLIRYRLPPRRGGAQPSNAPPAGGVRPASGFAQRQRSSGA
;
A
#
# COMPACT_ATOMS: atom_id res chain seq x y z
N MET A 1 14.52 -20.04 14.40
CA MET A 1 14.11 -18.77 15.06
C MET A 1 15.13 -17.73 14.62
N GLY A 2 14.75 -16.82 13.72
CA GLY A 2 15.64 -15.79 13.18
C GLY A 2 15.93 -14.74 14.26
N VAL A 3 17.19 -14.34 14.40
CA VAL A 3 17.65 -13.42 15.44
C VAL A 3 16.94 -12.07 15.24
N PRO A 4 16.13 -11.58 16.18
CA PRO A 4 15.60 -10.22 16.12
C PRO A 4 16.78 -9.26 16.25
N GLY A 5 16.76 -8.16 15.50
CA GLY A 5 17.62 -7.01 15.82
C GLY A 5 17.44 -6.63 17.29
N THR A 6 18.48 -6.09 17.91
CA THR A 6 18.42 -5.73 19.34
C THR A 6 17.25 -4.78 19.57
N ASP A 7 16.52 -4.96 20.67
CA ASP A 7 15.34 -4.17 21.01
C ASP A 7 15.64 -2.66 20.96
N VAL A 8 16.82 -2.28 21.47
CA VAL A 8 17.36 -0.92 21.40
C VAL A 8 17.54 -0.42 19.96
N ALA A 9 17.94 -1.26 19.01
CA ALA A 9 18.07 -0.86 17.61
C ALA A 9 16.72 -0.67 16.92
N VAL A 10 15.68 -1.39 17.37
CA VAL A 10 14.31 -1.22 16.85
C VAL A 10 13.66 0.04 17.42
N GLU A 11 13.88 0.33 18.70
CA GLU A 11 13.39 1.54 19.39
C GLU A 11 13.97 2.82 18.78
N THR A 12 15.24 2.78 18.36
CA THR A 12 15.97 3.97 17.90
C THR A 12 15.92 4.21 16.40
N ALA A 13 15.51 3.22 15.60
CA ALA A 13 15.48 3.35 14.16
C ALA A 13 14.22 4.08 13.68
N ASP A 14 14.39 5.08 12.81
CA ASP A 14 13.27 5.73 12.11
C ASP A 14 12.47 4.75 11.23
N VAL A 15 13.14 3.68 10.78
CA VAL A 15 12.54 2.62 9.95
C VAL A 15 13.07 1.25 10.37
N ALA A 16 12.18 0.38 10.84
CA ALA A 16 12.47 -1.01 11.17
C ALA A 16 11.97 -1.96 10.07
N LEU A 17 12.86 -2.78 9.50
CA LEU A 17 12.52 -3.80 8.51
C LEU A 17 12.18 -5.12 9.23
N VAL A 18 10.94 -5.59 9.08
CA VAL A 18 10.51 -6.85 9.73
C VAL A 18 10.91 -8.05 8.88
N GLY A 19 11.87 -8.87 9.35
CA GLY A 19 12.29 -10.12 8.72
C GLY A 19 13.42 -10.00 7.70
N ASP A 20 14.01 -11.13 7.30
CA ASP A 20 15.31 -11.20 6.61
C ASP A 20 15.28 -11.01 5.08
N ASP A 21 14.20 -10.48 4.52
CA ASP A 21 14.09 -10.29 3.08
C ASP A 21 14.80 -9.02 2.62
N ARG A 22 16.00 -9.18 2.04
CA ARG A 22 16.81 -8.10 1.45
C ARG A 22 16.06 -7.28 0.38
N ARG A 23 15.02 -7.84 -0.26
CA ARG A 23 14.19 -7.10 -1.23
C ARG A 23 13.42 -5.95 -0.57
N ARG A 24 13.14 -6.02 0.74
CA ARG A 24 12.47 -4.94 1.47
C ARG A 24 13.36 -3.72 1.61
N LEU A 25 14.66 -3.92 1.80
CA LEU A 25 15.63 -2.83 1.83
C LEU A 25 15.74 -2.13 0.46
N SER A 26 15.76 -2.89 -0.64
CA SER A 26 15.78 -2.28 -1.98
C SER A 26 14.46 -1.55 -2.30
N GLN A 27 13.31 -2.10 -1.92
CA GLN A 27 12.01 -1.43 -2.08
C GLN A 27 11.91 -0.14 -1.27
N LEU A 28 12.42 -0.13 -0.04
CA LEU A 28 12.46 1.07 0.79
C LEU A 28 13.31 2.16 0.13
N ARG A 29 14.46 1.79 -0.44
CA ARG A 29 15.31 2.73 -1.19
C ARG A 29 14.62 3.24 -2.45
N ASP A 30 14.01 2.37 -3.24
CA ASP A 30 13.29 2.77 -4.46
C ASP A 30 12.13 3.73 -4.15
N LEU A 31 11.44 3.50 -3.03
CA LEU A 31 10.39 4.39 -2.54
C LEU A 31 10.97 5.73 -2.07
N GLY A 32 12.07 5.68 -1.31
CA GLY A 32 12.83 6.85 -0.86
C GLY A 32 13.26 7.71 -2.04
N ASP A 33 13.82 7.13 -3.11
CA ASP A 33 14.32 7.86 -4.27
C ASP A 33 13.19 8.50 -5.09
N ARG A 34 11.99 7.89 -5.13
CA ARG A 34 10.81 8.45 -5.83
C ARG A 34 10.11 9.56 -5.05
N THR A 35 10.18 9.52 -3.73
CA THR A 35 9.44 10.44 -2.85
C THR A 35 9.80 11.91 -3.08
N PRO A 36 11.09 12.33 -3.15
CA PRO A 36 11.48 13.69 -3.47
C PRO A 36 10.95 14.18 -4.83
N SER A 37 10.92 13.31 -5.85
CA SER A 37 10.37 13.69 -7.16
C SER A 37 8.88 13.98 -7.07
N LEU A 38 8.12 13.21 -6.29
CA LEU A 38 6.69 13.45 -6.07
C LEU A 38 6.47 14.74 -5.30
N ILE A 39 7.26 14.99 -4.25
CA ILE A 39 7.22 16.22 -3.47
C ILE A 39 7.51 17.44 -4.36
N ARG A 40 8.59 17.40 -5.15
CA ARG A 40 8.96 18.52 -6.06
C ARG A 40 7.90 18.78 -7.12
N GLN A 41 7.23 17.74 -7.62
CA GLN A 41 6.12 17.90 -8.56
C GLN A 41 4.94 18.63 -7.90
N GLY A 42 4.50 18.19 -6.71
CA GLY A 42 3.39 18.83 -6.00
C GLY A 42 3.69 20.28 -5.60
N TYR A 43 4.90 20.55 -5.10
CA TYR A 43 5.34 21.92 -4.81
C TYR A 43 5.40 22.78 -6.07
N GLY A 44 6.00 22.29 -7.15
CA GLY A 44 6.07 23.02 -8.42
C GLY A 44 4.69 23.33 -8.98
N ALA A 45 3.76 22.38 -8.85
CA ALA A 45 2.38 22.54 -9.27
C ALA A 45 1.66 23.64 -8.46
N SER A 46 1.76 23.60 -7.13
CA SER A 46 1.19 24.61 -6.24
C SER A 46 1.76 26.01 -6.50
N ILE A 47 3.09 26.12 -6.65
CA ILE A 47 3.76 27.38 -6.95
C ILE A 47 3.27 27.94 -8.30
N ALA A 48 3.10 27.08 -9.31
CA ALA A 48 2.61 27.51 -10.62
C ALA A 48 1.20 28.10 -10.55
N VAL A 49 0.25 27.43 -9.88
CA VAL A 49 -1.12 27.96 -9.73
C VAL A 49 -1.13 29.28 -8.97
N ASN A 50 -0.45 29.32 -7.83
CA ASN A 50 -0.39 30.53 -7.02
C ASN A 50 0.31 31.67 -7.77
N GLY A 51 1.37 31.38 -8.54
CA GLY A 51 2.08 32.35 -9.37
C GLY A 51 1.23 32.90 -10.51
N VAL A 52 0.47 32.04 -11.20
CA VAL A 52 -0.46 32.44 -12.27
C VAL A 52 -1.63 33.26 -11.73
N GLY A 53 -2.05 33.05 -10.48
CA GLY A 53 -3.02 33.94 -9.83
C GLY A 53 -2.41 35.28 -9.43
N LEU A 54 -1.22 35.26 -8.82
CA LEU A 54 -0.59 36.43 -8.23
C LEU A 54 -0.06 37.42 -9.29
N ALA A 55 0.63 36.93 -10.33
CA ALA A 55 1.30 37.79 -11.32
C ALA A 55 0.35 38.73 -12.08
N PRO A 56 -0.75 38.25 -12.72
CA PRO A 56 -1.70 39.13 -13.39
C PRO A 56 -2.57 39.92 -12.40
N GLY A 57 -2.79 39.40 -11.18
CA GLY A 57 -3.48 40.14 -10.12
C GLY A 57 -2.70 41.37 -9.66
N ALA A 58 -1.39 41.21 -9.44
CA ALA A 58 -0.50 42.31 -9.08
C ALA A 58 -0.35 43.34 -10.21
N ALA A 59 -0.45 42.92 -11.48
CA ALA A 59 -0.42 43.80 -12.64
C ALA A 59 -1.74 44.57 -12.88
N GLY A 60 -2.79 44.33 -12.06
CA GLY A 60 -4.12 44.94 -12.26
C GLY A 60 -4.85 44.45 -13.52
N ALA A 61 -4.36 43.38 -14.15
CA ALA A 61 -4.84 42.89 -15.45
C ALA A 61 -5.98 41.87 -15.33
N LEU A 62 -6.38 41.50 -14.10
CA LEU A 62 -7.45 40.52 -13.88
C LEU A 62 -8.82 41.20 -13.86
N SER A 63 -9.60 40.99 -14.92
CA SER A 63 -11.04 41.30 -14.89
C SER A 63 -11.77 40.30 -13.97
N PRO A 64 -12.93 40.67 -13.40
CA PRO A 64 -13.73 39.76 -12.56
C PRO A 64 -14.02 38.40 -13.22
N VAL A 65 -14.18 38.38 -14.54
CA VAL A 65 -14.42 37.15 -15.33
C VAL A 65 -13.18 36.26 -15.35
N LEU A 66 -11.99 36.84 -15.54
CA LEU A 66 -10.72 36.11 -15.49
C LEU A 66 -10.48 35.51 -14.10
N VAL A 67 -10.80 36.26 -13.04
CA VAL A 67 -10.73 35.77 -11.65
C VAL A 67 -11.65 34.56 -11.45
N ALA A 68 -12.89 34.63 -11.94
CA ALA A 68 -13.85 33.53 -11.83
C ALA A 68 -13.38 32.26 -12.58
N ILE A 69 -12.81 32.42 -13.79
CA ILE A 69 -12.25 31.28 -14.54
C ILE A 69 -11.05 30.69 -13.80
N ALA A 70 -10.13 31.54 -13.31
CA ALA A 70 -8.95 31.09 -12.57
C ALA A 70 -9.31 30.34 -11.28
N HIS A 71 -10.36 30.78 -10.57
CA HIS A 71 -10.86 30.10 -9.38
C HIS A 71 -11.29 28.66 -9.67
N ASN A 72 -12.05 28.44 -10.74
CA ASN A 72 -12.47 27.09 -11.14
C ASN A 72 -11.30 26.25 -11.70
N ALA A 73 -10.39 26.89 -12.44
CA ALA A 73 -9.21 26.23 -12.97
C ALA A 73 -8.25 25.75 -11.85
N SER A 74 -8.14 26.51 -10.76
CA SER A 74 -7.39 26.12 -9.56
C SER A 74 -7.86 24.79 -9.00
N SER A 75 -9.18 24.57 -8.90
CA SER A 75 -9.75 23.32 -8.39
C SER A 75 -9.37 22.13 -9.29
N VAL A 76 -9.54 22.29 -10.61
CA VAL A 76 -9.17 21.25 -11.60
C VAL A 76 -7.69 20.95 -11.53
N PHE A 77 -6.84 21.97 -11.44
CA PHE A 77 -5.41 21.79 -11.33
C PHE A 77 -5.02 20.99 -10.08
N VAL A 78 -5.57 21.35 -8.92
CA VAL A 78 -5.32 20.64 -7.65
C VAL A 78 -5.75 19.17 -7.75
N VAL A 79 -6.90 18.89 -8.39
CA VAL A 79 -7.37 17.52 -8.63
C VAL A 79 -6.42 16.77 -9.56
N VAL A 80 -5.94 17.39 -10.64
CA VAL A 80 -4.97 16.77 -11.55
C VAL A 80 -3.65 16.47 -10.84
N ASP A 81 -3.15 17.39 -10.03
CA ASP A 81 -1.94 17.21 -9.22
C ASP A 81 -2.10 16.04 -8.24
N SER A 82 -3.24 16.01 -7.52
CA SER A 82 -3.59 14.94 -6.58
C SER A 82 -3.79 13.58 -7.28
N ALA A 83 -4.40 13.56 -8.46
CA ALA A 83 -4.62 12.35 -9.25
C ALA A 83 -3.32 11.73 -9.78
N ARG A 84 -2.22 12.51 -9.91
CA ARG A 84 -0.91 11.95 -10.24
C ARG A 84 -0.37 11.03 -9.13
N LEU A 85 -0.64 11.34 -7.85
CA LEU A 85 -0.19 10.52 -6.72
C LEU A 85 -0.89 9.15 -6.67
N ILE A 86 -2.14 9.05 -7.15
CA ILE A 86 -2.94 7.82 -7.13
C ILE A 86 -2.35 6.70 -8.02
N ARG A 87 -1.43 7.03 -8.93
CA ARG A 87 -0.82 6.04 -9.83
C ARG A 87 0.28 5.19 -9.19
N TYR A 88 0.62 5.39 -7.91
CA TYR A 88 1.59 4.55 -7.23
C TYR A 88 0.98 3.18 -6.88
N ARG A 89 1.26 2.16 -7.69
CA ARG A 89 0.91 0.77 -7.40
C ARG A 89 2.06 0.10 -6.65
N LEU A 90 1.79 -0.41 -5.44
CA LEU A 90 2.72 -1.33 -4.78
C LEU A 90 2.85 -2.61 -5.61
N PRO A 91 4.07 -3.16 -5.80
CA PRO A 91 4.26 -4.43 -6.45
C PRO A 91 3.46 -5.55 -5.73
N PRO A 92 2.85 -6.50 -6.46
CA PRO A 92 2.14 -7.63 -5.84
C PRO A 92 3.07 -8.39 -4.89
N ARG A 93 2.63 -8.65 -3.66
CA ARG A 93 3.28 -9.59 -2.73
C ARG A 93 3.29 -10.99 -3.37
N ARG A 94 4.37 -11.34 -4.07
CA ARG A 94 4.69 -12.73 -4.41
C ARG A 94 5.52 -13.31 -3.27
N GLY A 95 4.86 -13.98 -2.34
CA GLY A 95 5.56 -14.64 -1.23
C GLY A 95 4.72 -14.83 0.03
N GLY A 96 3.50 -15.34 -0.12
CA GLY A 96 2.88 -16.11 0.96
C GLY A 96 3.06 -17.57 0.59
N ALA A 97 4.11 -18.21 1.11
CA ALA A 97 4.18 -19.66 1.10
C ALA A 97 2.89 -20.18 1.73
N GLN A 98 2.19 -21.03 0.97
CA GLN A 98 1.04 -21.80 1.41
C GLN A 98 1.33 -22.40 2.79
N PRO A 99 0.43 -22.26 3.79
CA PRO A 99 0.64 -22.92 5.08
C PRO A 99 0.77 -24.43 4.84
N SER A 100 1.98 -24.97 4.96
CA SER A 100 2.27 -26.40 4.79
C SER A 100 1.82 -27.25 5.99
N ASN A 101 0.89 -26.73 6.81
CA ASN A 101 0.26 -27.45 7.91
C ASN A 101 -1.25 -27.48 7.66
N ALA A 102 -1.65 -28.15 6.57
CA ALA A 102 -2.90 -28.89 6.63
C ALA A 102 -2.63 -30.11 7.53
N PRO A 103 -3.39 -30.34 8.61
CA PRO A 103 -3.26 -31.58 9.37
C PRO A 103 -3.46 -32.77 8.42
N PRO A 104 -2.74 -33.90 8.58
CA PRO A 104 -2.97 -35.06 7.75
C PRO A 104 -4.46 -35.37 7.82
N ALA A 105 -5.09 -35.56 6.66
CA ALA A 105 -6.46 -36.05 6.57
C ALA A 105 -6.51 -37.47 7.16
N GLY A 106 -6.53 -37.52 8.50
CA GLY A 106 -6.80 -38.70 9.28
C GLY A 106 -8.24 -39.06 9.03
N GLY A 107 -8.43 -39.98 8.08
CA GLY A 107 -9.73 -40.56 7.83
C GLY A 107 -10.26 -41.18 9.11
N VAL A 108 -11.26 -40.53 9.71
CA VAL A 108 -12.18 -41.21 10.60
C VAL A 108 -12.97 -42.17 9.71
N ARG A 109 -12.47 -43.40 9.59
CA ARG A 109 -13.23 -44.50 9.00
C ARG A 109 -14.45 -44.71 9.92
N PRO A 110 -15.69 -44.57 9.44
CA PRO A 110 -16.83 -44.97 10.25
C PRO A 110 -16.71 -46.47 10.53
N ALA A 111 -16.85 -46.85 11.79
CA ALA A 111 -16.87 -48.24 12.24
C ALA A 111 -18.18 -48.92 11.79
N SER A 112 -18.34 -49.15 10.49
CA SER A 112 -19.35 -50.02 9.93
C SER A 112 -18.88 -51.47 10.07
N GLY A 113 -18.95 -52.02 11.29
CA GLY A 113 -18.42 -53.37 11.56
C GLY A 113 -19.07 -54.15 12.70
N PHE A 114 -20.02 -53.59 13.46
CA PHE A 114 -20.58 -54.26 14.65
C PHE A 114 -22.07 -54.63 14.56
N ALA A 115 -22.79 -54.28 13.49
CA ALA A 115 -24.22 -54.58 13.39
C ALA A 115 -24.58 -55.93 12.75
N GLN A 116 -23.61 -56.70 12.23
CA GLN A 116 -23.89 -57.90 11.42
C GLN A 116 -23.56 -59.25 12.10
N ARG A 117 -23.18 -59.24 13.38
CA ARG A 117 -22.79 -60.47 14.11
C ARG A 117 -23.68 -60.77 15.33
N GLN A 118 -24.98 -60.47 15.27
CA GLN A 118 -25.96 -60.89 16.29
C GLN A 118 -27.28 -61.45 15.72
N ARG A 119 -27.36 -61.73 14.40
CA ARG A 119 -28.55 -62.32 13.78
C ARG A 119 -28.42 -63.81 13.39
N SER A 120 -27.34 -64.49 13.81
CA SER A 120 -27.12 -65.91 13.49
C SER A 120 -26.91 -66.82 14.72
N SER A 121 -27.34 -66.39 15.91
CA SER A 121 -27.35 -67.24 17.12
C SER A 121 -28.76 -67.20 17.72
N GLY A 122 -29.64 -67.97 17.11
CA GLY A 122 -31.05 -68.09 17.47
C GLY A 122 -31.70 -69.17 16.61
N ALA A 123 -31.16 -70.37 16.72
CA ALA A 123 -31.82 -71.63 16.40
C ALA A 123 -31.94 -72.41 17.72
#